data_AF-A0A920CHE1-F1
#
_entry.id   AF-A0A920CHE1-F1
#
_cell.length_a   1.000
_cell.length_b   1.000
_cell.length_c   1.000
_cell.angle_alpha   90.00
_cell.angle_beta   90.00
_cell.angle_gamma   90.00
#
_symmetry.space_group_name_H-M   'P 1'
#
loop_
_entity.id
_entity.type
_entity.pdbx_description
1 polymer ?
#
loop_
_entity_poly.entity_id
_entity_poly.type
_entity_poly.pdbx_seq_one_letter_code
_entity_poly.pdbx_strand_id
1 'polypeptide(L)' 'MYKRIRDLREDRDLSQQQLAEFLNISQATYSRYESGNLDVPSSVLIKLSEFYNVSIDYILGQTKISKRPTKE' A
#
# COMPACT_ATOMS: atom_id res chain seq x y z
N MET A 1 4.14 11.33 1.43
CA MET A 1 3.60 11.24 0.05
C MET A 1 2.62 10.08 -0.14
N TYR A 2 2.70 8.98 0.63
CA TYR A 2 1.73 7.87 0.57
C TYR A 2 1.06 7.59 1.93
N LYS A 3 0.32 8.58 2.46
CA LYS A 3 -0.30 8.48 3.79
C LYS A 3 -1.16 7.19 3.94
N ARG A 4 -1.85 6.82 2.86
CA ARG A 4 -2.73 5.65 2.80
C ARG A 4 -2.03 4.31 2.94
N ILE A 5 -0.76 4.17 2.54
CA ILE A 5 -0.02 2.91 2.72
C ILE A 5 0.21 2.65 4.20
N ARG A 6 0.58 3.68 4.96
CA ARG A 6 0.71 3.60 6.41
C ARG A 6 -0.63 3.38 7.08
N ASP A 7 -1.63 4.19 6.75
CA ASP A 7 -2.97 4.10 7.34
C ASP A 7 -3.54 2.67 7.17
N LEU A 8 -3.50 2.11 5.96
CA LEU A 8 -4.00 0.76 5.68
C LEU A 8 -3.25 -0.33 6.46
N ARG A 9 -1.94 -0.15 6.67
CA ARG A 9 -1.14 -1.09 7.46
C ARG A 9 -1.54 -1.03 8.93
N GLU A 10 -1.66 0.17 9.48
CA GLU A 10 -2.01 0.41 10.89
C GLU A 10 -3.45 -0.02 11.19
N ASP A 11 -4.40 0.22 10.28
CA ASP A 11 -5.78 -0.25 10.36
C ASP A 11 -5.91 -1.79 10.42
N ARG A 12 -4.86 -2.51 10.03
CA ARG A 12 -4.78 -3.98 10.09
C ARG A 12 -3.83 -4.52 11.15
N ASP A 13 -3.31 -3.65 12.03
CA ASP A 13 -2.35 -4.01 13.08
C ASP A 13 -1.09 -4.72 12.56
N LEU A 14 -0.65 -4.38 11.34
CA LEU A 14 0.51 -5.00 10.72
C LEU A 14 1.79 -4.18 10.97
N SER A 15 2.89 -4.89 11.21
CA SER A 15 4.22 -4.28 11.26
C SER A 15 4.75 -4.00 9.85
N GLN A 16 5.69 -3.06 9.74
CA GLN A 16 6.39 -2.81 8.47
C GLN A 16 7.16 -4.04 7.99
N GLN A 17 7.64 -4.90 8.90
CA GLN A 17 8.33 -6.15 8.60
C GLN A 17 7.41 -7.16 7.90
N GLN A 18 6.19 -7.37 8.41
CA GLN A 18 5.22 -8.30 7.81
C GLN A 18 4.85 -7.92 6.38
N LEU A 19 4.67 -6.62 6.12
CA LEU A 19 4.38 -6.11 4.77
C LEU A 19 5.59 -6.22 3.85
N ALA A 20 6.80 -5.98 4.37
CA ALA A 20 8.03 -6.15 3.62
C ALA A 20 8.23 -7.63 3.20
N GLU A 21 7.96 -8.57 4.11
CA GLU A 21 7.98 -10.01 3.82
C GLU A 21 6.95 -10.39 2.75
N PHE A 22 5.70 -9.93 2.89
CA PHE A 22 4.65 -10.15 1.88
C PHE A 22 5.04 -9.62 0.48
N LEU A 23 5.72 -8.48 0.43
CA LEU A 23 6.17 -7.86 -0.81
C LEU A 23 7.51 -8.42 -1.32
N ASN A 24 8.19 -9.25 -0.53
CA ASN A 24 9.55 -9.76 -0.76
C ASN A 24 10.58 -8.62 -0.95
N ILE A 25 10.60 -7.68 -0.02
CA ILE A 25 11.52 -6.54 0.04
C ILE A 25 12.08 -6.36 1.45
N SER A 26 13.06 -5.47 1.62
CA SER A 26 13.53 -5.12 2.97
C SER A 26 12.53 -4.23 3.71
N GLN A 27 12.48 -4.32 5.04
CA GLN A 27 11.67 -3.42 5.86
C GLN A 27 12.08 -1.95 5.67
N ALA A 28 13.36 -1.67 5.44
CA ALA A 28 13.86 -0.33 5.13
C ALA A 28 13.26 0.21 3.82
N THR A 29 13.14 -0.64 2.79
CA THR A 29 12.48 -0.28 1.52
C THR A 29 11.02 0.07 1.75
N TYR A 30 10.29 -0.77 2.50
CA TYR A 30 8.88 -0.51 2.83
C TYR A 30 8.70 0.79 3.64
N SER A 31 9.56 1.04 4.61
CA SER A 31 9.55 2.29 5.40
C SER A 31 9.73 3.54 4.51
N ARG A 32 10.64 3.47 3.51
CA ARG A 32 10.84 4.55 2.54
C ARG A 32 9.63 4.78 1.62
N TYR A 33 8.86 3.73 1.30
CA TYR A 33 7.58 3.88 0.61
C TYR A 33 6.58 4.68 1.46
N GLU A 34 6.42 4.35 2.74
CA GLU A 34 5.50 5.09 3.62
C GLU A 34 5.90 6.56 3.81
N SER A 35 7.20 6.83 3.97
CA SER A 35 7.69 8.19 4.12
C SER A 35 7.60 9.00 2.82
N GLY A 36 7.56 8.32 1.66
CA GLY A 36 7.65 8.94 0.34
C GLY A 36 9.09 9.31 -0.06
N ASN A 37 10.09 8.72 0.60
CA ASN A 37 11.51 8.90 0.23
C ASN A 37 11.90 8.00 -0.95
N LEU A 38 11.05 7.05 -1.30
CA LEU A 38 11.19 6.19 -2.46
C LEU A 38 9.82 6.04 -3.13
N ASP A 39 9.80 6.15 -4.46
CA ASP A 39 8.59 5.91 -5.23
C ASP A 39 8.17 4.44 -5.17
N VAL A 40 6.86 4.22 -5.17
CA VAL A 40 6.27 2.89 -5.07
C VAL A 40 6.08 2.31 -6.48
N PRO A 41 6.72 1.20 -6.83
CA PRO A 41 6.53 0.57 -8.14
C PRO A 41 5.07 0.17 -8.36
N SER A 42 4.60 0.23 -9.60
CA SER A 42 3.24 -0.17 -9.96
C SER A 42 2.91 -1.61 -9.53
N SER A 43 3.88 -2.54 -9.60
CA SER A 43 3.72 -3.91 -9.13
C SER A 43 3.43 -4.00 -7.63
N VAL A 44 4.03 -3.13 -6.81
CA VAL A 44 3.75 -3.04 -5.37
C VAL A 44 2.36 -2.44 -5.14
N LEU A 45 1.99 -1.39 -5.87
CA LEU A 45 0.64 -0.81 -5.79
C LEU A 45 -0.44 -1.83 -6.12
N ILE A 46 -0.23 -2.65 -7.17
CA ILE A 46 -1.15 -3.74 -7.54
C ILE A 46 -1.27 -4.74 -6.38
N LYS A 47 -0.16 -5.26 -5.85
CA LYS A 47 -0.19 -6.21 -4.72
C LYS A 47 -0.88 -5.64 -3.48
N LEU A 48 -0.59 -4.39 -3.10
CA LEU A 48 -1.23 -3.74 -1.95
C LEU A 48 -2.73 -3.54 -2.18
N SER A 49 -3.11 -3.15 -3.40
CA SER A 49 -4.53 -2.98 -3.75
C SER A 49 -5.30 -4.31 -3.71
N GLU A 50 -4.67 -5.43 -4.06
CA GLU A 50 -5.25 -6.77 -3.90
C GLU A 50 -5.34 -7.17 -2.43
N PHE A 51 -4.24 -7.02 -1.69
CA PHE A 51 -4.16 -7.38 -0.28
C PHE A 51 -5.19 -6.63 0.58
N TYR A 52 -5.32 -5.31 0.38
CA TYR A 52 -6.26 -4.48 1.12
C TYR A 52 -7.67 -4.46 0.54
N ASN A 53 -7.88 -5.07 -0.63
CA ASN A 53 -9.13 -5.00 -1.40
C ASN A 53 -9.60 -3.55 -1.64
N VAL A 54 -8.67 -2.71 -2.06
CA VAL A 54 -8.92 -1.29 -2.36
C VAL A 54 -8.45 -0.93 -3.77
N SER A 55 -8.89 0.20 -4.32
CA SER A 55 -8.38 0.72 -5.59
C SER A 55 -6.96 1.29 -5.44
N ILE A 56 -6.19 1.30 -6.53
CA ILE A 56 -4.88 1.98 -6.56
C ILE A 56 -5.08 3.49 -6.37
N ASP A 57 -6.13 4.07 -6.95
CA ASP A 57 -6.47 5.48 -6.75
C ASP A 57 -6.66 5.83 -5.27
N TYR A 58 -7.24 4.91 -4.49
CA TYR A 58 -7.38 5.10 -3.05
C TYR A 58 -6.01 5.10 -2.36
N ILE A 59 -5.12 4.17 -2.71
CA ILE A 59 -3.74 4.12 -2.17
C ILE A 59 -2.96 5.38 -2.52
N LEU A 60 -3.14 5.90 -3.74
CA LEU A 60 -2.49 7.13 -4.22
C LEU A 60 -3.15 8.41 -3.68
N GLY A 61 -4.26 8.30 -2.94
CA GLY A 61 -5.00 9.45 -2.41
C GLY A 61 -5.76 10.26 -3.46
N GLN A 62 -5.97 9.71 -4.66
CA GLN A 62 -6.72 10.32 -5.76
C GLN A 62 -8.24 10.19 -5.58
N THR A 63 -8.70 9.31 -4.69
CA THR A 63 -10.11 9.17 -4.31
C THR A 63 -10.29 8.91 -2.82
N LYS A 64 -11.48 9.24 -2.31
CA LYS A 64 -11.92 8.86 -0.95
C LYS A 64 -12.64 7.50 -0.92
N ILE A 65 -13.03 6.98 -2.08
CA ILE A 65 -13.76 5.72 -2.21
C ILE A 65 -12.74 4.58 -2.25
N SER A 66 -12.73 3.74 -1.22
CA SER A 66 -11.75 2.66 -1.11
C SER A 66 -12.04 1.49 -2.04
N LYS A 67 -13.30 1.21 -2.33
CA LYS A 67 -13.70 -0.01 -3.05
C LYS A 67 -13.13 -0.04 -4.47
N ARG A 68 -12.58 -1.20 -4.84
CA ARG A 68 -12.31 -1.52 -6.25
C ARG A 68 -13.63 -1.50 -7.02
N PRO A 69 -13.67 -0.90 -8.23
CA PRO A 69 -14.74 -1.24 -9.15
C PRO A 69 -14.69 -2.76 -9.36
N THR A 70 -15.84 -3.42 -9.20
CA THR A 70 -15.97 -4.84 -9.52
C THR A 70 -15.45 -5.06 -10.93
N LYS A 71 -14.47 -5.95 -11.10
CA LYS A 71 -14.17 -6.49 -12.42
C LYS A 71 -15.41 -7.27 -12.83
N GLU A 72 -16.20 -6.70 -13.74
CA GLU A 72 -17.28 -7.41 -14.43
C GLU A 72 -16.73 -8.63 -15.18
#